data_AF-A0A0W7YUJ9-F1
#
_entry.id   AF-A0A0W7YUJ9-F1
#
_cell.length_a   1.000
_cell.length_b   1.000
_cell.length_c   1.000
_cell.angle_alpha   90.00
_cell.angle_beta   90.00
_cell.angle_gamma   90.00
#
_symmetry.space_group_name_H-M   'P 1'
#
loop_
_entity.id
_entity.type
_entity.pdbx_description
1 polymer ?
#
loop_
_entity_poly.entity_id
_entity_poly.type
_entity_poly.pdbx_seq_one_letter_code
_entity_poly.pdbx_strand_id
1 'polypeptide(L)'
;MSIDATLLLLLAVCCWVLLALQASLWPRWLQLAAPLALVALLLATGDLASHTSMASILQWAANPQRRQDLAALMLAEALLYGCQAICGAQGQSNWWWRLLSWLPLPSAMLMLFFAQVGVMLLVDGWDYQQLGWLCALSFALVLAAISALLHWALPEMSVRHVLRVGLHGVQALAALWLARPVLPPSVDPVPLWGERLAATACVVLALAAVGWWWQRRR
;
A
#
# COMPACT_ATOMS: atom_id res chain seq x y z
N MET A 1 -3.35 -5.59 20.86
CA MET A 1 -3.70 -4.72 19.72
C MET A 1 -5.12 -5.06 19.28
N SER A 2 -5.98 -4.08 19.02
CA SER A 2 -7.30 -4.33 18.44
C SER A 2 -7.14 -4.92 17.03
N ILE A 3 -8.07 -5.79 16.61
CA ILE A 3 -8.11 -6.42 15.28
C ILE A 3 -7.99 -5.36 14.17
N ASP A 4 -8.53 -4.16 14.42
CA ASP A 4 -8.53 -3.05 13.48
C ASP A 4 -7.11 -2.48 13.23
N ALA A 5 -6.24 -2.42 14.23
CA ALA A 5 -4.88 -1.92 14.09
C ALA A 5 -4.01 -2.86 13.23
N THR A 6 -4.13 -4.17 13.44
CA THR A 6 -3.41 -5.18 12.66
C THR A 6 -3.82 -5.15 11.19
N LEU A 7 -5.11 -4.95 10.91
CA LEU A 7 -5.60 -4.85 9.54
C LEU A 7 -5.16 -3.57 8.85
N LEU A 8 -5.15 -2.44 9.55
CA LEU A 8 -4.60 -1.18 9.00
C LEU A 8 -3.10 -1.29 8.69
N LEU A 9 -2.32 -2.01 9.52
CA LEU A 9 -0.92 -2.27 9.24
C LEU A 9 -0.74 -3.19 8.02
N LEU A 10 -1.52 -4.26 7.93
CA LEU A 10 -1.49 -5.15 6.76
C LEU A 10 -1.83 -4.38 5.48
N LEU A 11 -2.81 -3.47 5.57
CA LEU A 11 -3.24 -2.61 4.49
C LEU A 11 -2.14 -1.63 4.07
N ALA A 12 -1.47 -1.01 5.04
CA ALA A 12 -0.32 -0.14 4.83
C ALA A 12 0.77 -0.85 4.02
N VAL A 13 1.13 -2.07 4.46
CA VAL A 13 2.12 -2.91 3.78
C VAL A 13 1.64 -3.29 2.38
N CYS A 14 0.37 -3.66 2.23
CA CYS A 14 -0.22 -4.00 0.93
C CYS A 14 -0.13 -2.82 -0.06
N CYS A 15 -0.54 -1.63 0.35
CA CYS A 15 -0.46 -0.40 -0.46
C CYS A 15 0.99 -0.08 -0.85
N TRP A 16 1.95 -0.24 0.08
CA TRP A 16 3.36 -0.02 -0.21
C TRP A 16 3.92 -1.02 -1.22
N VAL A 17 3.61 -2.30 -1.06
CA VAL A 17 4.05 -3.35 -2.00
C VAL A 17 3.40 -3.16 -3.36
N LEU A 18 2.12 -2.78 -3.41
CA LEU A 18 1.43 -2.43 -4.66
C LEU A 18 2.10 -1.26 -5.37
N LEU A 19 2.46 -0.19 -4.64
CA LEU A 19 3.18 0.94 -5.19
C LEU A 19 4.55 0.53 -5.73
N ALA A 20 5.30 -0.30 -5.01
CA ALA A 20 6.61 -0.78 -5.46
C ALA A 20 6.51 -1.66 -6.71
N LEU A 21 5.53 -2.57 -6.76
CA LEU A 21 5.25 -3.38 -7.95
C LEU A 21 4.80 -2.51 -9.12
N GLN A 22 3.99 -1.47 -8.88
CA GLN A 22 3.61 -0.52 -9.91
C GLN A 22 4.81 0.27 -10.44
N ALA A 23 5.65 0.78 -9.53
CA ALA A 23 6.88 1.47 -9.86
C ALA A 23 7.87 0.59 -10.63
N SER A 24 7.83 -0.73 -10.39
CA SER A 24 8.66 -1.69 -11.13
C SER A 24 8.21 -1.90 -12.58
N LEU A 25 7.07 -1.34 -12.99
CA LEU A 25 6.59 -1.38 -14.38
C LEU A 25 6.82 -0.05 -15.11
N TRP A 26 7.35 0.95 -14.42
CA TRP A 26 7.60 2.26 -14.99
C TRP A 26 8.75 2.23 -16.00
N PRO A 27 8.67 3.05 -17.07
CA PRO A 27 9.81 3.26 -17.94
C PRO A 27 10.97 3.89 -17.17
N ARG A 28 12.21 3.67 -17.63
CA ARG A 28 13.45 4.10 -16.93
C ARG A 28 13.46 5.59 -16.55
N TRP A 29 12.95 6.47 -17.43
CA TRP A 29 12.89 7.90 -17.14
C TRP A 29 11.95 8.21 -15.95
N LEU A 30 10.85 7.47 -15.83
CA LEU A 30 9.90 7.64 -14.73
C LEU A 30 10.43 7.02 -13.43
N GLN A 31 11.23 5.96 -13.51
CA GLN A 31 11.94 5.42 -12.33
C GLN A 31 12.92 6.42 -11.71
N LEU A 32 13.44 7.37 -12.49
CA LEU A 32 14.30 8.45 -12.01
C LEU A 32 13.49 9.67 -11.56
N ALA A 33 12.45 10.04 -12.31
CA ALA A 33 11.64 11.23 -12.02
C ALA A 33 10.67 11.04 -10.85
N ALA A 34 10.08 9.86 -10.69
CA ALA A 34 9.05 9.61 -9.70
C ALA A 34 9.56 9.64 -8.24
N PRO A 35 10.76 9.14 -7.90
CA PRO A 35 11.34 9.36 -6.57
C PRO A 35 11.51 10.84 -6.25
N LEU A 36 11.94 11.67 -7.21
CA LEU A 36 12.05 13.12 -7.03
C LEU A 36 10.68 13.77 -6.83
N ALA A 37 9.68 13.37 -7.62
CA ALA A 37 8.31 13.82 -7.46
C ALA A 37 7.73 13.40 -6.09
N LEU A 38 8.08 12.20 -5.62
CA LEU A 38 7.66 11.72 -4.30
C LEU A 38 8.31 12.54 -3.17
N VAL A 39 9.60 12.87 -3.29
CA VAL A 39 10.25 13.79 -2.34
C VAL A 39 9.53 15.12 -2.31
N ALA A 40 9.29 15.73 -3.48
CA ALA A 40 8.59 17.01 -3.58
C ALA A 40 7.18 16.95 -2.97
N LEU A 41 6.43 15.88 -3.23
CA LEU A 41 5.10 15.67 -2.67
C LEU A 41 5.15 15.58 -1.13
N LEU A 42 6.04 14.77 -0.58
CA LEU A 42 6.15 14.56 0.88
C LEU A 42 6.66 15.79 1.62
N LEU A 43 7.49 16.61 0.96
CA LEU A 43 7.90 17.92 1.50
C LEU A 43 6.73 18.90 1.46
N ALA A 44 5.97 18.95 0.36
CA ALA A 44 4.79 19.80 0.25
C ALA A 44 3.71 19.44 1.28
N THR A 45 3.58 18.16 1.63
CA THR A 45 2.68 17.70 2.70
C THR A 45 3.32 17.71 4.09
N GLY A 46 4.60 18.05 4.21
CA GLY A 46 5.36 17.97 5.45
C GLY A 46 4.88 18.95 6.52
N ASP A 47 4.51 20.17 6.11
CA ASP A 47 3.94 21.19 7.00
C ASP A 47 2.62 20.70 7.61
N LEU A 48 1.72 20.19 6.76
CA LEU A 48 0.47 19.58 7.20
C LEU A 48 0.71 18.37 8.12
N ALA A 49 1.70 17.53 7.80
CA ALA A 49 2.06 16.38 8.63
C ALA A 49 2.55 16.82 10.03
N SER A 50 3.34 17.89 10.11
CA SER A 50 3.89 18.40 11.37
C SER A 50 2.82 18.94 12.33
N HIS A 51 1.70 19.41 11.80
CA HIS A 51 0.54 19.87 12.57
C HIS A 51 -0.49 18.77 12.86
N THR A 52 -0.28 17.56 12.34
CA THR A 52 -1.22 16.44 12.51
C THR A 52 -0.84 15.62 13.73
N SER A 53 -1.74 15.56 14.72
CA SER A 53 -1.55 14.76 15.93
C SER A 53 -2.07 13.32 15.77
N MET A 54 -1.56 12.39 16.59
CA MET A 54 -2.08 11.01 16.65
C MET A 54 -3.59 10.99 16.98
N ALA A 55 -4.03 11.90 17.86
CA ALA A 55 -5.45 12.02 18.21
C ALA A 55 -6.31 12.39 16.99
N SER A 56 -5.83 13.28 16.12
CA SER A 56 -6.51 13.64 14.88
C SER A 56 -6.62 12.44 13.92
N ILE A 57 -5.54 11.67 13.76
CA ILE A 57 -5.53 10.45 12.94
C ILE A 57 -6.51 9.41 13.49
N LEU A 58 -6.49 9.18 14.80
CA LEU A 58 -7.39 8.21 15.44
C LEU A 58 -8.86 8.64 15.34
N GLN A 59 -9.15 9.92 15.51
CA GLN A 59 -10.51 10.47 15.30
C GLN A 59 -10.94 10.32 13.84
N TRP A 60 -10.05 10.61 12.89
CA TRP A 60 -10.31 10.41 11.47
C TRP A 60 -10.58 8.94 11.14
N ALA A 61 -9.78 8.01 11.67
CA ALA A 61 -9.94 6.57 11.46
C ALA A 61 -11.19 6.01 12.15
N ALA A 62 -11.59 6.57 13.29
CA ALA A 62 -12.81 6.17 14.00
C ALA A 62 -14.08 6.65 13.28
N ASN A 63 -14.02 7.74 12.52
CA ASN A 63 -15.16 8.32 11.81
C ASN A 63 -15.71 7.32 10.77
N PRO A 64 -16.98 6.87 10.89
CA PRO A 64 -17.60 5.92 9.97
C PRO A 64 -17.59 6.39 8.51
N GLN A 65 -17.85 7.68 8.27
CA GLN A 65 -17.87 8.25 6.92
C GLN A 65 -16.47 8.17 6.29
N ARG A 66 -15.42 8.52 7.05
CA ARG A 66 -14.03 8.47 6.54
C ARG A 66 -13.57 7.05 6.24
N ARG A 67 -14.01 6.07 7.04
CA ARG A 67 -13.77 4.65 6.74
C ARG A 67 -14.47 4.20 5.46
N GLN A 68 -15.70 4.66 5.21
CA GLN A 68 -16.41 4.39 3.96
C GLN A 68 -15.75 5.08 2.76
N ASP A 69 -15.32 6.34 2.90
CA ASP A 69 -14.58 7.06 1.85
C ASP A 69 -13.29 6.31 1.48
N LEU A 70 -12.53 5.86 2.50
CA LEU A 70 -11.31 5.06 2.30
C LEU A 70 -11.64 3.71 1.64
N ALA A 71 -12.68 3.02 2.10
CA ALA A 71 -13.12 1.77 1.49
C ALA A 71 -13.50 1.96 0.01
N ALA A 72 -14.25 3.01 -0.32
CA ALA A 72 -14.63 3.34 -1.69
C ALA A 72 -13.41 3.62 -2.57
N LEU A 73 -12.45 4.41 -2.08
CA LEU A 73 -11.18 4.68 -2.76
C LEU A 73 -10.44 3.37 -3.05
N MET A 74 -10.29 2.50 -2.05
CA MET A 74 -9.55 1.26 -2.18
C MET A 74 -10.23 0.24 -3.09
N LEU A 75 -11.56 0.19 -3.08
CA LEU A 75 -12.33 -0.65 -4.01
C LEU A 75 -12.21 -0.13 -5.44
N ALA A 76 -12.29 1.19 -5.64
CA ALA A 76 -12.10 1.82 -6.95
C ALA A 76 -10.69 1.56 -7.49
N GLU A 77 -9.66 1.68 -6.64
CA GLU A 77 -8.29 1.34 -7.00
C GLU A 77 -8.12 -0.14 -7.33
N ALA A 78 -8.66 -1.04 -6.50
CA ALA A 78 -8.59 -2.47 -6.75
C ALA A 78 -9.27 -2.86 -8.06
N LEU A 79 -10.40 -2.24 -8.40
CA LEU A 79 -11.06 -2.44 -9.69
C LEU A 79 -10.22 -1.90 -10.84
N LEU A 80 -9.82 -0.64 -10.76
CA LEU A 80 -9.15 0.05 -11.87
C LEU A 80 -7.74 -0.50 -12.13
N TYR A 81 -6.90 -0.55 -11.09
CA TYR A 81 -5.53 -1.05 -11.19
C TYR A 81 -5.48 -2.59 -11.21
N GLY A 82 -6.48 -3.29 -10.65
CA GLY A 82 -6.62 -4.74 -10.79
C GLY A 82 -6.98 -5.15 -12.22
N CYS A 83 -7.94 -4.49 -12.86
CA CYS A 83 -8.23 -4.69 -14.29
C CYS A 83 -6.98 -4.41 -15.15
N GLN A 84 -6.26 -3.32 -14.85
CA GLN A 84 -4.99 -3.02 -15.50
C GLN A 84 -3.96 -4.15 -15.34
N ALA A 85 -3.86 -4.72 -14.13
CA ALA A 85 -2.96 -5.83 -13.84
C ALA A 85 -3.38 -7.12 -14.58
N ILE A 86 -4.68 -7.41 -14.69
CA ILE A 86 -5.19 -8.55 -15.46
C ILE A 86 -4.84 -8.39 -16.95
N CYS A 87 -5.12 -7.23 -17.54
CA CYS A 87 -4.77 -6.95 -18.93
C CYS A 87 -3.25 -7.06 -19.16
N GLY A 88 -2.44 -6.60 -18.20
CA GLY A 88 -0.98 -6.74 -18.22
C GLY A 88 -0.50 -8.18 -18.15
N ALA A 89 -1.09 -9.00 -17.27
CA ALA A 89 -0.77 -10.42 -17.12
C ALA A 89 -1.10 -11.23 -18.38
N GLN A 90 -2.16 -10.84 -19.10
CA GLN A 90 -2.58 -11.45 -20.37
C GLN A 90 -1.82 -10.92 -21.60
N GLY A 91 -0.93 -9.94 -21.42
CA GLY A 91 -0.24 -9.28 -22.54
C GLY A 91 -1.13 -8.36 -23.40
N GLN A 92 -2.35 -8.06 -22.95
CA GLN A 92 -3.35 -7.25 -23.67
C GLN A 92 -3.36 -5.77 -23.23
N SER A 93 -2.25 -5.26 -22.70
CA SER A 93 -2.17 -3.88 -22.20
C SER A 93 -2.04 -2.87 -23.36
N ASN A 94 -3.15 -2.21 -23.68
CA ASN A 94 -3.17 -1.08 -24.61
C ASN A 94 -2.49 0.16 -24.00
N TRP A 95 -2.38 1.23 -24.80
CA TRP A 95 -1.69 2.45 -24.37
C TRP A 95 -2.35 3.13 -23.15
N TRP A 96 -3.69 3.12 -23.06
CA TRP A 96 -4.43 3.69 -21.92
C TRP A 96 -4.07 2.97 -20.61
N TRP A 97 -4.03 1.64 -20.62
CA TRP A 97 -3.65 0.83 -19.47
C TRP A 97 -2.20 1.02 -19.04
N ARG A 98 -1.31 1.37 -19.98
CA ARG A 98 0.08 1.72 -19.68
C ARG A 98 0.18 3.10 -19.03
N LEU A 99 -0.54 4.09 -19.55
CA LEU A 99 -0.57 5.43 -18.97
C LEU A 99 -1.10 5.39 -17.53
N LEU A 100 -2.17 4.64 -17.29
CA LEU A 100 -2.70 4.43 -15.94
C LEU A 100 -1.65 3.83 -15.00
N SER A 101 -0.84 2.86 -15.46
CA SER A 101 0.20 2.27 -14.60
C SER A 101 1.33 3.21 -14.21
N TRP A 102 1.45 4.37 -14.87
CA TRP A 102 2.45 5.38 -14.53
C TRP A 102 2.01 6.25 -13.35
N LEU A 103 0.73 6.25 -13.00
CA LEU A 103 0.20 7.01 -11.87
C LEU A 103 0.43 6.24 -10.56
N PRO A 104 0.85 6.88 -9.46
CA PRO A 104 0.90 6.23 -8.17
C PRO A 104 -0.50 5.92 -7.63
N LEU A 105 -0.63 4.90 -6.78
CA LEU A 105 -1.90 4.58 -6.12
C LEU A 105 -2.21 5.65 -5.05
N PRO A 106 -3.38 6.30 -5.10
CA PRO A 106 -3.77 7.28 -4.07
C PRO A 106 -3.70 6.75 -2.63
N SER A 107 -4.12 5.50 -2.39
CA SER A 107 -4.04 4.86 -1.08
C SER A 107 -2.60 4.74 -0.59
N ALA A 108 -1.64 4.44 -1.47
CA ALA A 108 -0.23 4.39 -1.10
C ALA A 108 0.32 5.79 -0.76
N MET A 109 -0.13 6.84 -1.43
CA MET A 109 0.24 8.22 -1.08
C MET A 109 -0.30 8.63 0.29
N LEU A 110 -1.56 8.28 0.58
CA LEU A 110 -2.16 8.50 1.89
C LEU A 110 -1.41 7.73 2.99
N MET A 111 -0.99 6.50 2.70
CA MET A 111 -0.19 5.71 3.65
C MET A 111 1.18 6.32 3.92
N LEU A 112 1.85 6.88 2.91
CA LEU A 112 3.13 7.56 3.10
C LEU A 112 3.00 8.82 3.94
N PHE A 113 1.91 9.58 3.74
CA PHE A 113 1.60 10.73 4.58
C PHE A 113 1.42 10.30 6.05
N PHE A 114 0.62 9.26 6.33
CA PHE A 114 0.45 8.77 7.69
C PHE A 114 1.74 8.19 8.28
N ALA A 115 2.58 7.55 7.47
CA ALA A 115 3.90 7.09 7.91
C ALA A 115 4.80 8.28 8.29
N GLN A 116 4.78 9.36 7.52
CA GLN A 116 5.52 10.59 7.82
C GLN A 116 5.05 11.21 9.15
N VAL A 117 3.73 11.31 9.39
CA VAL A 117 3.20 11.76 10.68
C VAL A 117 3.63 10.82 11.81
N GLY A 118 3.55 9.51 11.59
CA GLY A 118 3.99 8.52 12.57
C GLY A 118 5.45 8.69 12.99
N VAL A 119 6.35 8.92 12.04
CA VAL A 119 7.78 9.17 12.34
C VAL A 119 7.95 10.48 13.12
N MET A 120 7.27 11.55 12.71
CA MET A 120 7.34 12.84 13.41
C MET A 120 6.88 12.75 14.87
N LEU A 121 5.90 11.88 15.16
CA LEU A 121 5.40 11.68 16.51
C LEU A 121 6.21 10.68 17.34
N LEU A 122 7.02 9.83 16.71
CA LEU A 122 7.84 8.81 17.39
C LEU A 122 9.25 9.30 17.71
N VAL A 123 9.76 10.28 16.96
CA VAL A 123 11.12 10.79 17.11
C VAL A 123 11.11 12.12 17.87
N ASP A 124 11.34 12.02 19.18
CA ASP A 124 11.41 13.19 20.05
C ASP A 124 12.74 13.97 19.88
N GLY A 125 12.67 15.28 20.10
CA GLY A 125 13.85 16.16 20.19
C GLY A 125 14.47 16.57 18.85
N TRP A 126 13.84 16.23 17.73
CA TRP A 126 14.26 16.63 16.39
C TRP A 126 13.32 17.69 15.80
N ASP A 127 13.87 18.54 14.95
CA ASP A 127 13.09 19.52 14.20
C ASP A 127 12.22 18.82 13.12
N TYR A 128 10.94 19.19 13.04
CA TYR A 128 9.99 18.54 12.13
C TYR A 128 10.32 18.79 10.66
N GLN A 129 10.95 19.91 10.31
CA GLN A 129 11.38 20.16 8.95
C GLN A 129 12.50 19.17 8.56
N GLN A 130 13.46 18.93 9.46
CA GLN A 130 14.51 17.94 9.26
C GLN A 130 13.95 16.51 9.16
N LEU A 131 13.02 16.14 10.04
CA LEU A 131 12.35 14.84 9.97
C LEU A 131 11.54 14.69 8.66
N GLY A 132 10.90 15.75 8.19
CA GLY A 132 10.22 15.79 6.90
C GLY A 132 11.15 15.45 5.74
N TRP A 133 12.35 16.04 5.70
CA TRP A 133 13.37 15.72 4.70
C TRP A 133 13.85 14.28 4.80
N LEU A 134 14.14 13.79 6.01
CA LEU A 134 14.58 12.41 6.23
C LEU A 134 13.52 11.40 5.79
N CYS A 135 12.25 11.63 6.13
CA CYS A 135 11.13 10.81 5.68
C CYS A 135 11.01 10.82 4.15
N ALA A 136 11.02 12.00 3.53
CA ALA A 136 10.88 12.14 2.09
C ALA A 136 11.99 11.40 1.32
N LEU A 137 13.25 11.62 1.72
CA LEU A 137 14.41 10.97 1.11
C LEU A 137 14.42 9.46 1.35
N SER A 138 14.18 9.03 2.59
CA SER A 138 14.19 7.61 2.94
C SER A 138 13.08 6.84 2.21
N PHE A 139 11.85 7.34 2.17
CA PHE A 139 10.75 6.68 1.45
C PHE A 139 11.04 6.60 -0.06
N ALA A 140 11.57 7.66 -0.66
CA ALA A 140 11.94 7.67 -2.07
C ALA A 140 13.06 6.67 -2.39
N LEU A 141 14.11 6.62 -1.55
CA LEU A 141 15.22 5.67 -1.70
C LEU A 141 14.76 4.22 -1.52
N VAL A 142 13.92 3.95 -0.52
CA VAL A 142 13.37 2.62 -0.29
C VAL A 142 12.49 2.18 -1.47
N LEU A 143 11.65 3.06 -2.00
CA LEU A 143 10.84 2.75 -3.19
C LEU A 143 11.72 2.42 -4.40
N ALA A 144 12.74 3.22 -4.66
CA ALA A 144 13.69 2.98 -5.75
C ALA A 144 14.45 1.66 -5.57
N ALA A 145 14.93 1.38 -4.35
CA ALA A 145 15.64 0.15 -4.03
C ALA A 145 14.75 -1.09 -4.18
N ILE A 146 13.52 -1.06 -3.67
CA ILE A 146 12.57 -2.17 -3.82
C ILE A 146 12.18 -2.35 -5.28
N SER A 147 11.93 -1.27 -6.03
CA SER A 147 11.63 -1.35 -7.46
C SER A 147 12.78 -2.01 -8.24
N ALA A 148 14.03 -1.61 -7.97
CA ALA A 148 15.21 -2.22 -8.58
C ALA A 148 15.35 -3.70 -8.19
N LEU A 149 15.11 -4.03 -6.92
CA LEU A 149 15.13 -5.41 -6.42
C LEU A 149 14.05 -6.26 -7.10
N LEU A 150 12.85 -5.72 -7.32
CA LEU A 150 11.76 -6.41 -8.02
C LEU A 150 12.09 -6.65 -9.49
N HIS A 151 12.74 -5.69 -10.16
CA HIS A 151 13.24 -5.91 -11.53
C HIS A 151 14.26 -7.04 -11.60
N TRP A 152 15.16 -7.11 -10.61
CA TRP A 152 16.18 -8.15 -10.54
C TRP A 152 15.60 -9.52 -10.15
N ALA A 153 14.72 -9.56 -9.15
CA ALA A 153 14.20 -10.79 -8.59
C ALA A 153 13.06 -11.42 -9.41
N LEU A 154 12.27 -10.59 -10.09
CA LEU A 154 11.08 -10.99 -10.86
C LEU A 154 11.14 -10.38 -12.25
N PRO A 155 12.10 -10.74 -13.12
CA PRO A 155 12.37 -10.02 -14.38
C PRO A 155 11.18 -10.01 -15.34
N GLU A 156 10.36 -11.06 -15.31
CA GLU A 156 9.16 -11.21 -16.13
C GLU A 156 8.05 -10.23 -15.72
N MET A 157 7.62 -9.38 -16.67
CA MET A 157 6.52 -8.43 -16.47
C MET A 157 5.21 -9.13 -16.11
N SER A 158 4.92 -10.28 -16.72
CA SER A 158 3.70 -11.08 -16.48
C SER A 158 3.59 -11.50 -15.01
N VAL A 159 4.67 -11.98 -14.41
CA VAL A 159 4.72 -12.39 -12.99
C VAL A 159 4.43 -11.21 -12.07
N ARG A 160 5.03 -10.04 -12.34
CA ARG A 160 4.76 -8.81 -11.58
C ARG A 160 3.30 -8.39 -11.68
N HIS A 161 2.68 -8.52 -12.86
CA HIS A 161 1.26 -8.28 -13.04
C HIS A 161 0.38 -9.27 -12.27
N VAL A 162 0.70 -10.57 -12.30
CA VAL A 162 -0.05 -11.60 -11.55
C VAL A 162 -0.01 -11.33 -10.03
N LEU A 163 1.15 -10.96 -9.49
CA LEU A 163 1.27 -10.57 -8.08
C LEU A 163 0.40 -9.35 -7.75
N ARG A 164 0.36 -8.36 -8.65
CA ARG A 164 -0.51 -7.18 -8.49
C ARG A 164 -1.99 -7.56 -8.48
N VAL A 165 -2.43 -8.52 -9.31
CA VAL A 165 -3.82 -9.03 -9.27
C VAL A 165 -4.14 -9.60 -7.89
N GLY A 166 -3.26 -10.46 -7.35
CA GLY A 166 -3.45 -11.03 -6.01
C GLY A 166 -3.53 -9.96 -4.91
N LEU A 167 -2.64 -8.98 -4.95
CA LEU A 167 -2.61 -7.89 -3.97
C LEU A 167 -3.80 -6.94 -4.08
N HIS A 168 -4.30 -6.64 -5.28
CA HIS A 168 -5.54 -5.89 -5.45
C HIS A 168 -6.76 -6.69 -4.95
N GLY A 169 -6.73 -8.02 -5.04
CA GLY A 169 -7.72 -8.88 -4.37
C GLY A 169 -7.70 -8.72 -2.85
N VAL A 170 -6.51 -8.71 -2.24
CA VAL A 170 -6.34 -8.42 -0.80
C VAL A 170 -6.83 -7.00 -0.47
N GLN A 171 -6.50 -6.01 -1.31
CA GLN A 171 -6.95 -4.62 -1.17
C GLN A 171 -8.49 -4.52 -1.20
N ALA A 172 -9.16 -5.22 -2.11
CA ALA A 172 -10.61 -5.26 -2.20
C ALA A 172 -11.26 -5.92 -0.97
N LEU A 173 -10.70 -7.03 -0.48
CA LEU A 173 -11.17 -7.69 0.75
C LEU A 173 -11.05 -6.76 1.96
N ALA A 174 -9.93 -6.05 2.08
CA ALA A 174 -9.73 -5.06 3.14
C ALA A 174 -10.72 -3.89 3.02
N ALA A 175 -10.99 -3.41 1.80
CA ALA A 175 -11.99 -2.37 1.54
C ALA A 175 -13.40 -2.82 1.96
N LEU A 176 -13.82 -4.03 1.60
CA LEU A 176 -15.12 -4.58 2.02
C LEU A 176 -15.22 -4.73 3.54
N TRP A 177 -14.12 -5.13 4.19
CA TRP A 177 -14.05 -5.20 5.63
C TRP A 177 -14.15 -3.81 6.29
N LEU A 178 -13.50 -2.79 5.73
CA LEU A 178 -13.61 -1.40 6.20
C LEU A 178 -15.03 -0.83 6.02
N ALA A 179 -15.73 -1.23 4.95
CA ALA A 179 -17.09 -0.81 4.64
C ALA A 179 -18.17 -1.46 5.53
N ARG A 180 -17.82 -2.44 6.38
CA ARG A 180 -18.79 -3.13 7.22
C ARG A 180 -19.53 -2.14 8.13
N PRO A 181 -20.86 -2.25 8.27
CA PRO A 181 -21.60 -1.43 9.22
C PRO A 181 -21.09 -1.71 10.64
N VAL A 182 -20.88 -0.65 11.43
CA VAL A 182 -20.65 -0.79 12.87
C VAL A 182 -21.97 -1.20 13.48
N LEU A 183 -22.19 -2.52 13.61
CA LEU A 183 -23.32 -3.03 14.37
C LEU A 183 -23.14 -2.60 15.83
N PRO A 184 -24.21 -2.16 16.53
CA PRO A 184 -24.15 -2.03 17.98
C PRO A 184 -23.70 -3.39 18.56
N PRO A 185 -22.96 -3.41 19.68
CA PRO A 185 -22.44 -4.64 20.24
C PRO A 185 -23.61 -5.55 20.66
N SER A 186 -24.07 -6.41 19.76
CA SER A 186 -24.91 -7.54 20.09
C SER A 186 -24.04 -8.57 20.78
N VAL A 187 -24.52 -9.10 21.91
CA VAL A 187 -23.85 -9.96 22.90
C VAL A 187 -23.56 -11.38 22.38
N ASP A 188 -23.26 -11.53 21.10
CA ASP A 188 -22.87 -12.82 20.53
C ASP A 188 -21.38 -12.81 20.19
N PRO A 189 -20.59 -13.77 20.70
CA PRO A 189 -19.17 -13.87 20.37
C PRO A 189 -19.05 -14.26 18.90
N VAL A 190 -18.91 -13.25 18.04
CA VAL A 190 -18.57 -13.45 16.63
C VAL A 190 -17.21 -14.17 16.60
N PRO A 191 -17.07 -15.31 15.89
CA PRO A 191 -15.82 -16.05 15.85
C PRO A 191 -14.67 -15.15 15.41
N LEU A 192 -13.47 -15.36 15.95
CA LEU A 192 -12.23 -14.64 15.61
C LEU A 192 -11.79 -14.94 14.15
N TRP A 193 -12.52 -14.40 13.17
CA TRP A 193 -12.20 -14.53 11.75
C TRP A 193 -10.93 -13.75 11.37
N GLY A 194 -10.59 -12.69 12.11
CA GLY A 194 -9.40 -11.86 11.87
C GLY A 194 -8.08 -12.63 12.04
N GLU A 195 -7.95 -13.42 13.09
CA GLU A 195 -6.77 -14.27 13.32
C GLU A 195 -6.67 -15.37 12.26
N ARG A 196 -7.81 -15.93 11.86
CA ARG A 196 -7.87 -16.94 10.79
C ARG A 196 -7.45 -16.36 9.46
N LEU A 197 -7.91 -15.16 9.09
CA LEU A 197 -7.52 -14.47 7.85
C LEU A 197 -6.05 -14.06 7.87
N ALA A 198 -5.53 -13.55 9.00
CA ALA A 198 -4.10 -13.24 9.16
C ALA A 198 -3.23 -14.51 9.05
N ALA A 199 -3.67 -15.62 9.65
CA ALA A 199 -3.03 -16.91 9.50
C ALA A 199 -3.09 -17.40 8.03
N THR A 200 -4.23 -17.23 7.35
CA THR A 200 -4.37 -17.62 5.94
C THR A 200 -3.44 -16.79 5.05
N ALA A 201 -3.35 -15.47 5.28
CA ALA A 201 -2.44 -14.59 4.56
C ALA A 201 -0.96 -14.94 4.80
N CYS A 202 -0.58 -15.27 6.04
CA CYS A 202 0.76 -15.75 6.36
C CYS A 202 1.07 -17.08 5.67
N VAL A 203 0.10 -18.01 5.62
CA VAL A 203 0.24 -19.28 4.92
C VAL A 203 0.40 -19.06 3.40
N VAL A 204 -0.38 -18.16 2.81
CA VAL A 204 -0.25 -17.81 1.37
C VAL A 204 1.12 -17.20 1.07
N LEU A 205 1.61 -16.27 1.90
CA LEU A 205 2.94 -15.67 1.77
C LEU A 205 4.07 -16.71 1.94
N ALA A 206 3.93 -17.62 2.91
CA ALA A 206 4.89 -18.70 3.11
C ALA A 206 4.91 -19.67 1.92
N LEU A 207 3.75 -20.05 1.38
CA LEU A 207 3.65 -20.90 0.20
C LEU A 207 4.23 -20.21 -1.05
N ALA A 208 4.00 -18.90 -1.22
CA ALA A 208 4.61 -18.12 -2.29
C ALA A 208 6.15 -18.08 -2.14
N ALA A 209 6.67 -17.90 -0.92
CA ALA A 209 8.11 -17.91 -0.66
C ALA A 209 8.74 -19.30 -0.88
N VAL A 210 8.04 -20.39 -0.53
CA VAL A 210 8.48 -21.76 -0.77
C VAL A 210 8.47 -22.10 -2.27
N GLY A 211 7.42 -21.71 -3.00
CA GLY A 211 7.35 -21.87 -4.45
C GLY A 211 8.49 -21.13 -5.15
N TRP A 212 8.80 -19.91 -4.70
CA TRP A 212 9.94 -19.11 -5.16
C TRP A 212 11.29 -19.79 -4.88
N TRP A 213 11.49 -20.34 -3.69
CA TRP A 213 12.73 -21.05 -3.34
C TRP A 213 12.93 -22.32 -4.17
N TRP A 214 11.85 -23.06 -4.43
CA TRP A 214 11.91 -24.28 -5.24
C TRP A 214 12.26 -23.97 -6.70
N GLN A 215 11.68 -22.92 -7.28
CA GLN A 215 12.00 -22.50 -8.66
C GLN A 215 13.46 -22.12 -8.85
N ARG A 216 14.13 -21.56 -7.83
CA ARG A 216 15.56 -21.22 -7.91
C ARG A 216 16.52 -22.40 -7.79
N ARG A 217 16.03 -23.57 -7.40
CA ARG A 217 16.82 -24.81 -7.26
C ARG A 217 16.71 -25.75 -8.47
N ARG A 218 15.90 -25.39 -9.46
CA ARG A 218 15.84 -26.05 -10.78
C ARG A 218 16.56 -25.17 -11.80
#